data_AF-A0AAN8WUH1-F1
#
_entry.id   AF-A0AAN8WUH1-F1
#
_cell.length_a   1.000
_cell.length_b   1.000
_cell.length_c   1.000
_cell.angle_alpha   90.00
_cell.angle_beta   90.00
_cell.angle_gamma   90.00
#
_symmetry.space_group_name_H-M   'P 1'
#
loop_
_entity.id
_entity.type
_entity.pdbx_description
1 polymer ?
#
loop_
_entity_poly.entity_id
_entity_poly.type
_entity_poly.pdbx_seq_one_letter_code
_entity_poly.pdbx_strand_id
1 'polypeptide(L)'
;MGHNRQYENPKYTMKEVADWYTLTRGHPEGVVKLASFLCDLLPGLEAQDITGDGCLTSHTPNEEPYIDVIGEGFGVALGGNRWAAKSSDEIGRLAARLLLLGEWESQIPRDRVRILWKAEAKL
;
A
#
# COMPACT_ATOMS: atom_id res chain seq x y z
N MET A 1 -4.44 -3.51 -5.88
CA MET A 1 -3.62 -3.07 -7.03
C MET A 1 -3.81 -1.57 -7.20
N GLY A 2 -2.74 -0.83 -7.50
CA GLY A 2 -2.62 0.63 -7.30
C GLY A 2 -3.70 1.52 -7.94
N HIS A 3 -4.14 2.51 -7.16
CA HIS A 3 -5.03 3.66 -7.46
C HIS A 3 -6.41 3.41 -8.10
N ASN A 4 -6.74 2.20 -8.57
CA ASN A 4 -8.08 1.87 -9.02
C ASN A 4 -8.38 0.38 -8.75
N ARG A 5 -9.49 0.09 -8.04
CA ARG A 5 -9.90 -1.28 -7.69
C ARG A 5 -10.24 -2.14 -8.91
N GLN A 6 -10.34 -1.54 -10.10
CA GLN A 6 -10.64 -2.22 -11.37
C GLN A 6 -9.73 -3.42 -11.68
N TYR A 7 -8.47 -3.38 -11.22
CA TYR A 7 -7.51 -4.46 -11.45
C TYR A 7 -7.33 -5.36 -10.23
N GLU A 8 -8.08 -5.15 -9.15
CA GLU A 8 -8.01 -6.02 -7.97
C GLU A 8 -8.71 -7.35 -8.25
N ASN A 9 -7.98 -8.45 -8.09
CA ASN A 9 -8.54 -9.78 -8.15
C ASN A 9 -8.38 -10.47 -6.79
N PRO A 10 -9.45 -10.56 -5.98
CA PRO A 10 -9.39 -11.15 -4.63
C PRO A 10 -9.22 -12.67 -4.65
N LYS A 11 -9.26 -13.32 -5.82
CA LYS A 11 -9.12 -14.77 -5.96
C LYS A 11 -7.67 -15.23 -6.11
N TYR A 12 -6.72 -14.32 -6.31
CA TYR A 12 -5.32 -14.71 -6.42
C TYR A 12 -4.79 -15.27 -5.10
N THR A 13 -4.09 -16.39 -5.23
CA THR A 13 -3.22 -16.91 -4.18
C THR A 13 -2.00 -16.01 -4.00
N MET A 14 -1.33 -16.11 -2.85
CA MET A 14 -0.10 -15.34 -2.60
C MET A 14 1.00 -15.62 -3.63
N LYS A 15 1.07 -16.86 -4.14
CA LYS A 15 2.01 -17.23 -5.20
C LYS A 15 1.68 -16.51 -6.51
N GLU A 16 0.41 -16.50 -6.92
CA GLU A 16 -0.01 -15.80 -8.13
C GLU A 16 0.23 -14.29 -8.03
N VAL A 17 0.02 -13.68 -6.86
CA VAL A 17 0.35 -12.27 -6.62
C VAL A 17 1.86 -12.02 -6.75
N ALA A 18 2.68 -12.88 -6.15
CA ALA A 18 4.14 -12.76 -6.22
C ALA A 18 4.67 -12.96 -7.66
N ASP A 19 4.19 -13.99 -8.35
CA ASP A 19 4.52 -14.28 -9.75
C ASP A 19 4.11 -13.09 -10.63
N TRP A 20 2.90 -12.57 -10.48
CA TRP A 20 2.44 -11.41 -11.22
C TRP A 20 3.35 -10.19 -10.98
N TYR A 21 3.67 -9.87 -9.73
CA TYR A 21 4.48 -8.69 -9.41
C TYR A 21 5.91 -8.80 -9.93
N THR A 22 6.50 -10.00 -9.90
CA THR A 22 7.91 -10.20 -10.27
C THR A 22 8.11 -10.48 -11.75
N LEU A 23 7.16 -11.13 -12.42
CA LEU A 23 7.29 -11.57 -13.81
C LEU A 23 6.61 -10.62 -14.81
N THR A 24 5.80 -9.67 -14.34
CA THR A 24 5.08 -8.72 -15.21
C THR A 24 5.51 -7.27 -14.96
N ARG A 25 4.98 -6.34 -15.78
CA ARG A 25 5.16 -4.88 -15.66
C ARG A 25 3.81 -4.18 -15.47
N GLY A 26 2.90 -4.81 -14.72
CA GLY A 26 1.52 -4.36 -14.59
C GLY A 26 0.67 -4.68 -15.82
N HIS A 27 -0.46 -3.99 -15.98
CA HIS A 27 -1.46 -4.25 -17.02
C HIS A 27 -1.22 -3.38 -18.26
N PRO A 28 -0.91 -3.96 -19.44
CA PRO A 28 -0.69 -3.18 -20.67
C PRO A 28 -1.89 -2.30 -21.04
N GLU A 29 -3.13 -2.77 -20.83
CA GLU A 29 -4.32 -1.96 -21.09
C GLU A 29 -4.43 -0.73 -20.20
N GLY A 30 -3.83 -0.76 -18.99
CA GLY A 30 -3.78 0.37 -18.08
C GLY A 30 -2.88 1.48 -18.62
N VAL A 31 -1.75 1.11 -19.21
CA VAL A 31 -0.80 2.07 -19.83
C VAL A 31 -1.47 2.81 -20.97
N VAL A 32 -2.13 2.08 -21.89
CA VAL A 32 -2.81 2.68 -23.05
C VAL A 32 -3.92 3.65 -22.61
N LYS A 33 -4.75 3.25 -21.64
CA LYS A 33 -5.86 4.09 -21.15
C LYS A 33 -5.37 5.35 -20.45
N LEU A 34 -4.38 5.22 -19.57
CA LEU A 34 -3.83 6.38 -18.85
C LEU A 34 -3.07 7.32 -19.79
N ALA A 35 -2.35 6.80 -20.77
CA ALA A 35 -1.68 7.58 -21.80
C ALA A 35 -2.68 8.41 -22.63
N SER A 36 -3.76 7.79 -23.11
CA SER A 36 -4.83 8.51 -23.83
C SER A 36 -5.44 9.61 -22.97
N PHE A 37 -5.77 9.29 -21.71
CA PHE A 37 -6.33 10.27 -20.78
C PHE A 37 -5.38 11.46 -20.55
N LEU A 38 -4.07 11.22 -20.42
CA LEU A 38 -3.08 12.29 -20.27
C LEU A 38 -3.00 13.18 -21.51
N CYS A 39 -2.99 12.61 -22.71
CA CYS A 39 -2.98 13.37 -23.96
C CYS A 39 -4.26 14.18 -24.17
N ASP A 40 -5.42 13.63 -23.78
CA ASP A 40 -6.71 14.34 -23.83
C ASP A 40 -6.74 15.50 -22.81
N LEU A 41 -6.16 15.30 -21.62
CA LEU A 41 -6.10 16.29 -20.56
C LEU A 41 -5.11 17.42 -20.85
N LEU A 42 -4.01 17.13 -21.55
CA LEU A 42 -2.95 18.07 -21.88
C LEU A 42 -2.73 18.13 -23.41
N PRO A 43 -3.58 18.86 -24.15
CA PRO A 43 -3.42 19.02 -25.59
C PRO A 43 -2.05 19.62 -25.92
N GLY A 44 -1.28 18.93 -26.77
CA GLY A 44 0.08 19.34 -27.15
C GLY A 44 1.20 18.70 -26.33
N LEU A 45 0.89 17.77 -25.40
CA LEU A 45 1.90 16.94 -24.77
C LEU A 45 2.57 16.02 -25.83
N GLU A 46 3.87 16.24 -26.07
CA GLU A 46 4.70 15.37 -26.89
C GLU A 46 5.52 14.44 -25.97
N ALA A 47 4.95 13.28 -25.64
CA ALA A 47 5.66 12.29 -24.83
C ALA A 47 6.80 11.64 -25.64
N GLN A 48 8.02 11.70 -25.11
CA GLN A 48 9.20 11.04 -25.72
C GLN A 48 9.16 9.51 -25.55
N ASP A 49 8.63 9.04 -24.42
CA ASP A 49 8.42 7.63 -24.14
C ASP A 49 7.26 7.47 -23.13
N ILE A 50 6.56 6.35 -23.20
CA ILE A 50 5.45 6.01 -22.30
C ILE A 50 5.61 4.55 -21.86
N THR A 51 5.86 4.38 -20.57
CA THR A 51 6.01 3.06 -19.93
C THR A 51 5.12 2.94 -18.71
N GLY A 52 4.74 1.72 -18.36
CA GLY A 52 4.09 1.39 -17.10
C GLY A 52 4.85 0.35 -16.30
N ASP A 53 4.46 0.21 -15.04
CA ASP A 53 4.97 -0.84 -14.17
C ASP A 53 3.89 -1.35 -13.21
N GLY A 54 4.13 -2.51 -12.60
CA GLY A 54 3.28 -3.11 -11.59
C GLY A 54 3.50 -2.45 -10.23
N CYS A 55 2.40 -2.19 -9.50
CA CYS A 55 2.45 -1.75 -8.11
C CYS A 55 1.50 -2.60 -7.26
N LEU A 56 2.00 -3.05 -6.10
CA LEU A 56 1.24 -3.83 -5.13
C LEU A 56 1.03 -3.03 -3.84
N THR A 57 -0.16 -3.17 -3.25
CA THR A 57 -0.51 -2.59 -1.96
C THR A 57 -1.02 -3.68 -1.03
N SER A 58 -0.66 -3.60 0.24
CA SER A 58 -1.23 -4.43 1.29
C SER A 58 -2.40 -3.73 1.96
N HIS A 59 -3.43 -4.50 2.30
CA HIS A 59 -4.67 -4.01 2.87
C HIS A 59 -4.92 -4.61 4.25
N THR A 60 -5.29 -3.75 5.20
CA THR A 60 -5.74 -4.15 6.53
C THR A 60 -7.28 -4.18 6.58
N PRO A 61 -7.89 -5.06 7.40
CA PRO A 61 -9.34 -5.09 7.60
C PRO A 61 -9.99 -3.76 7.96
N ASN A 62 -9.31 -2.91 8.73
CA ASN A 62 -9.83 -1.60 9.16
C ASN A 62 -9.43 -0.43 8.24
N GLU A 63 -8.75 -0.71 7.13
CA GLU A 63 -8.17 0.29 6.21
C GLU A 63 -7.22 1.31 6.88
N GLU A 64 -6.67 1.00 8.05
CA GLU A 64 -5.63 1.78 8.74
C GLU A 64 -4.26 1.07 8.67
N PRO A 65 -3.13 1.80 8.57
CA PRO A 65 -1.82 1.17 8.66
C PRO A 65 -1.65 0.52 10.03
N TYR A 66 -0.96 -0.61 10.07
CA TYR A 66 -0.62 -1.27 11.33
C TYR A 66 0.75 -0.81 11.82
N ILE A 67 0.78 -0.27 13.04
CA ILE A 67 1.95 0.14 13.80
C ILE A 67 1.83 -0.46 15.20
N ASP A 68 2.58 -1.52 15.49
CA ASP A 68 2.54 -2.18 16.80
C ASP A 68 3.83 -2.92 17.13
N VAL A 69 3.99 -3.28 18.41
CA VAL A 69 5.04 -4.19 18.91
C VAL A 69 4.37 -5.53 19.21
N ILE A 70 4.75 -6.57 18.48
CA ILE A 70 4.10 -7.88 18.52
C ILE A 70 4.96 -8.96 19.18
N GLY A 71 6.14 -8.57 19.66
CA GLY A 71 7.06 -9.42 20.42
C GLY A 71 8.24 -8.60 20.93
N GLU A 72 9.06 -9.21 21.78
CA GLU A 72 10.29 -8.57 22.27
C GLU A 72 11.21 -8.23 21.09
N GLY A 73 11.50 -6.93 20.91
CA GLY A 73 12.31 -6.45 19.79
C GLY A 73 11.66 -6.59 18.41
N PHE A 74 10.38 -6.97 18.31
CA PHE A 74 9.71 -7.20 17.03
C PHE A 74 8.52 -6.26 16.84
N GLY A 75 8.73 -5.21 16.03
CA GLY A 75 7.73 -4.23 15.65
C GLY A 75 7.27 -4.38 14.21
N VAL A 76 6.06 -3.91 13.91
CA VAL A 76 5.47 -3.90 12.57
C VAL A 76 5.08 -2.49 12.15
N ALA A 77 5.26 -2.19 10.86
CA ALA A 77 4.78 -1.00 10.17
C ALA A 77 4.33 -1.43 8.76
N LEU A 78 3.07 -1.85 8.61
CA LEU A 78 2.59 -2.51 7.39
C LEU A 78 1.16 -2.09 7.01
N GLY A 79 0.67 -2.59 5.87
CA GLY A 79 -0.72 -2.39 5.49
C GLY A 79 -1.01 -0.97 5.00
N GLY A 80 -0.23 -0.49 4.04
CA GLY A 80 -0.26 0.92 3.65
C GLY A 80 -1.53 1.39 2.92
N ASN A 81 -2.48 0.50 2.64
CA ASN A 81 -3.84 0.80 2.18
C ASN A 81 -3.95 1.75 0.95
N ARG A 82 -2.94 1.75 0.08
CA ARG A 82 -2.76 2.65 -1.10
C ARG A 82 -2.34 4.09 -0.79
N TRP A 83 -2.21 4.47 0.48
CA TRP A 83 -1.98 5.85 0.90
C TRP A 83 -0.68 6.07 1.68
N ALA A 84 0.05 5.00 2.00
CA ALA A 84 1.23 5.10 2.87
C ALA A 84 2.39 5.91 2.27
N ALA A 85 2.53 6.00 0.95
CA ALA A 85 3.68 6.67 0.33
C ALA A 85 3.83 8.14 0.77
N LYS A 86 2.73 8.90 0.87
CA LYS A 86 2.75 10.30 1.35
C LYS A 86 2.95 10.45 2.85
N SER A 87 2.84 9.35 3.60
CA SER A 87 2.80 9.33 5.06
C SER A 87 3.89 8.40 5.63
N SER A 88 4.81 7.93 4.80
CA SER A 88 5.80 6.91 5.14
C SER A 88 6.74 7.38 6.24
N ASP A 89 7.12 8.65 6.21
CA ASP A 89 8.06 9.22 7.17
C ASP A 89 7.45 9.22 8.57
N GLU A 90 6.20 9.64 8.70
CA GLU A 90 5.52 9.66 10.00
C GLU A 90 5.17 8.24 10.48
N ILE A 91 4.75 7.35 9.57
CA ILE A 91 4.54 5.92 9.90
C ILE A 91 5.84 5.31 10.43
N GLY A 92 6.96 5.56 9.75
CA GLY A 92 8.28 5.08 10.16
C GLY A 92 8.74 5.67 11.48
N ARG A 93 8.57 6.98 11.69
CA ARG A 93 8.90 7.68 12.94
C ARG A 93 8.12 7.08 14.12
N LEU A 94 6.81 6.93 13.98
CA LEU A 94 5.96 6.35 15.03
C LEU A 94 6.33 4.90 15.34
N ALA A 95 6.56 4.08 14.31
CA ALA A 95 6.98 2.70 14.49
C ALA A 95 8.34 2.57 15.20
N ALA A 96 9.32 3.38 14.79
CA ALA A 96 10.66 3.36 15.39
C ALA A 96 10.63 3.83 16.86
N ARG A 97 9.89 4.90 17.17
CA ARG A 97 9.72 5.37 18.56
C ARG A 97 9.02 4.34 19.42
N LEU A 98 7.96 3.72 18.91
CA LEU A 98 7.23 2.71 19.66
C LEU A 98 8.13 1.50 19.97
N LEU A 99 8.90 1.03 18.99
CA LEU A 99 9.78 -0.13 19.15
C LEU A 99 10.99 0.16 20.05
N LEU A 100 11.65 1.30 19.87
CA LEU A 100 12.92 1.60 20.54
C LEU A 100 12.72 2.25 21.91
N LEU A 101 11.65 3.04 22.09
CA LEU A 101 11.41 3.84 23.28
C LEU A 101 10.16 3.41 24.05
N GLY A 102 9.28 2.60 23.45
CA GLY A 102 7.99 2.28 24.05
C GLY A 102 6.99 3.44 24.04
N GLU A 103 7.26 4.47 23.23
CA GLU A 103 6.50 5.73 23.26
C GLU A 103 5.57 5.89 22.05
N TRP A 104 4.40 6.46 22.28
CA TRP A 104 3.44 6.85 21.24
C TRP A 104 3.25 8.36 21.24
N GLU A 105 3.87 9.04 20.26
CA GLU A 105 3.85 10.50 20.14
C GLU A 105 3.07 10.91 18.89
N SER A 106 1.74 10.78 18.95
CA SER A 106 0.84 11.21 17.89
C SER A 106 -0.51 11.60 18.47
N GLN A 107 -1.22 12.47 17.75
CA GLN A 107 -2.64 12.74 18.01
C GLN A 107 -3.54 11.61 17.50
N ILE A 108 -3.04 10.73 16.64
CA ILE A 108 -3.75 9.54 16.20
C ILE A 108 -3.83 8.56 17.37
N PRO A 109 -5.02 8.09 17.79
CA PRO A 109 -5.13 7.10 18.84
C PRO A 109 -4.40 5.81 18.44
N ARG A 110 -3.52 5.29 19.31
CA ARG A 110 -2.73 4.09 19.03
C ARG A 110 -3.60 2.89 18.65
N ASP A 111 -4.72 2.70 19.34
CA ASP A 111 -5.64 1.58 19.10
C ASP A 111 -6.22 1.57 17.68
N ARG A 112 -6.28 2.73 16.99
CA ARG A 112 -6.76 2.83 15.61
C ARG A 112 -5.83 2.12 14.62
N VAL A 113 -4.53 2.13 14.91
CA VAL A 113 -3.46 1.62 14.04
C VAL A 113 -2.80 0.38 14.63
N ARG A 114 -3.38 -0.20 15.70
CA ARG A 114 -2.90 -1.45 16.27
C ARG A 114 -3.21 -2.61 15.31
N ILE A 115 -2.35 -3.63 15.32
CA ILE A 115 -2.61 -4.86 14.56
C ILE A 115 -3.92 -5.51 15.03
N LEU A 116 -4.76 -5.93 14.09
CA LEU A 116 -5.92 -6.79 14.34
C LEU A 116 -5.61 -8.19 13.85
N TRP A 117 -5.64 -9.15 14.76
CA TRP A 117 -5.39 -10.55 14.41
C TRP A 117 -6.62 -11.16 13.75
N LYS A 118 -6.43 -12.17 12.90
CA LYS A 118 -7.53 -12.86 12.20
C LYS A 118 -8.58 -13.45 13.15
N ALA A 119 -8.20 -13.83 14.37
CA ALA A 119 -9.12 -14.32 15.40
C ALA A 119 -9.98 -13.21 16.03
N GLU A 120 -9.55 -11.95 15.92
CA GLU A 120 -10.20 -10.76 16.48
C GLU A 120 -10.97 -9.96 15.41
N ALA A 121 -10.59 -10.14 14.13
CA ALA A 121 -11.29 -9.58 13.00
C ALA A 121 -12.62 -10.31 12.78
N LYS A 122 -13.74 -9.63 13.07
CA LYS A 122 -15.07 -10.05 12.62
C LYS A 122 -15.16 -9.83 11.09
N LEU A 123 -14.60 -10.76 10.32
CA LEU A 123 -14.74 -10.83 8.86
C LEU A 123 -15.98 -11.64 8.49
#